data_AF-A0A964JXJ0-F1
#
_entry.id   AF-A0A964JXJ0-F1
#
_cell.length_a   1.000
_cell.length_b   1.000
_cell.length_c   1.000
_cell.angle_alpha   90.00
_cell.angle_beta   90.00
_cell.angle_gamma   90.00
#
_symmetry.space_group_name_H-M   'P 1'
#
loop_
_entity.id
_entity.type
_entity.pdbx_description
1 polymer ?
#
loop_
_entity_poly.entity_id
_entity_poly.type
_entity_poly.pdbx_seq_one_letter_code
_entity_poly.pdbx_strand_id
1 'polypeptide(L)'
;MIRTLLIALLVLASPCATHAQESPFVGEWVMTWDGPDPNDKCPCTGSLSIVTDMSGNGHPLIGEWTGPRGTATLRGTVNLEQNFWGGSYTVDDDRSAYIRKGFFRLELRGRNTLTGSYRLDGSAISFSWSGKRQ
;
A
#
# COMPACT_ATOMS: atom_id res chain seq x y z
N MET A 1 69.65 -0.69 13.86
CA MET A 1 68.62 -0.79 12.80
C MET A 1 67.32 -1.24 13.46
N ILE A 2 66.40 -0.31 13.67
CA ILE A 2 65.12 -0.52 14.38
C ILE A 2 64.06 -0.78 13.31
N ARG A 3 63.34 -1.91 13.39
CA ARG A 3 62.10 -2.13 12.64
C ARG A 3 60.98 -2.45 13.62
N THR A 4 60.27 -1.39 13.99
CA THR A 4 58.94 -1.36 14.55
C THR A 4 57.98 -2.13 13.64
N LEU A 5 57.21 -3.06 14.20
CA LEU A 5 56.00 -3.57 13.55
C LEU A 5 54.85 -3.48 14.56
N LEU A 6 54.06 -2.41 14.45
CA LEU A 6 52.76 -2.28 15.11
C LEU A 6 51.79 -3.24 14.40
N ILE A 7 51.22 -4.19 15.13
CA ILE A 7 50.04 -4.94 14.68
C ILE A 7 48.82 -4.19 15.20
N ALA A 8 48.15 -3.47 14.32
CA ALA A 8 46.85 -2.88 14.59
C ALA A 8 45.78 -3.97 14.50
N LEU A 9 45.19 -4.35 15.63
CA LEU A 9 43.99 -5.19 15.65
C LEU A 9 42.77 -4.30 15.33
N LEU A 10 42.31 -4.35 14.07
CA LEU A 10 41.01 -3.78 13.68
C LEU A 10 39.92 -4.74 14.16
N VAL A 11 39.17 -4.36 15.19
CA VAL A 11 37.92 -5.04 15.56
C VAL A 11 36.87 -4.64 14.52
N LEU A 12 36.46 -5.61 13.71
CA LEU A 12 35.36 -5.47 12.75
C LEU A 12 34.07 -5.19 13.53
N ALA A 13 33.65 -3.92 13.57
CA ALA A 13 32.27 -3.58 13.85
C ALA A 13 31.43 -4.22 12.73
N SER A 14 30.68 -5.28 13.06
CA SER A 14 29.64 -5.79 12.16
C SER A 14 28.62 -4.68 11.98
N PRO A 15 28.43 -4.11 10.78
CA PRO A 15 27.27 -3.26 10.58
C PRO A 15 26.06 -4.16 10.77
N CYS A 16 25.29 -3.90 11.83
CA CYS A 16 23.93 -4.36 11.94
C CYS A 16 23.24 -3.88 10.66
N ALA A 17 23.09 -4.78 9.70
CA ALA A 17 22.33 -4.50 8.50
C ALA A 17 20.87 -4.43 8.98
N THR A 18 20.45 -3.23 9.36
CA THR A 18 19.04 -2.88 9.42
C THR A 18 18.55 -3.03 7.99
N HIS A 19 18.14 -4.25 7.61
CA HIS A 19 17.38 -4.45 6.39
C HIS A 19 16.13 -3.59 6.59
N ALA A 20 16.11 -2.43 5.94
CA ALA A 20 14.89 -1.68 5.73
C ALA A 20 13.96 -2.64 4.99
N GLN A 21 13.13 -3.37 5.74
CA GLN A 21 12.25 -4.37 5.17
C GLN A 21 11.16 -3.59 4.46
N GLU A 22 11.32 -3.45 3.16
CA GLU A 22 10.35 -2.81 2.28
C GLU A 22 8.96 -3.37 2.57
N SER A 23 7.97 -2.48 2.70
CA SER A 23 6.63 -2.90 3.05
C SER A 23 6.08 -3.83 1.96
N PRO A 24 5.49 -4.99 2.32
CA PRO A 24 4.93 -5.93 1.35
C PRO A 24 3.69 -5.37 0.61
N PHE A 25 3.25 -4.17 0.95
CA PHE A 25 2.25 -3.42 0.18
C PHE A 25 2.88 -2.60 -0.95
N VAL A 26 4.16 -2.20 -0.86
CA VAL A 26 4.84 -1.34 -1.84
C VAL A 26 4.97 -2.06 -3.18
N GLY A 27 4.68 -1.33 -4.25
CA GLY A 27 4.71 -1.82 -5.62
C GLY A 27 3.44 -1.45 -6.39
N GLU A 28 3.36 -1.99 -7.61
CA GLU A 28 2.21 -1.82 -8.50
C GLU A 28 1.30 -3.04 -8.43
N TRP A 29 0.00 -2.78 -8.31
CA TRP A 29 -1.03 -3.79 -8.20
C TRP A 29 -2.09 -3.56 -9.28
N VAL A 30 -2.41 -4.60 -10.03
CA VAL A 30 -3.61 -4.62 -10.86
C VAL A 30 -4.75 -5.06 -9.97
N MET A 31 -5.72 -4.18 -9.73
CA MET A 31 -6.88 -4.48 -8.89
C MET A 31 -8.13 -4.63 -9.74
N THR A 32 -8.97 -5.56 -9.33
CA THR A 32 -10.28 -5.82 -9.90
C THR A 32 -11.33 -5.58 -8.82
N TRP A 33 -12.32 -4.76 -9.16
CA TRP A 33 -13.50 -4.50 -8.34
C TRP A 33 -14.66 -5.35 -8.82
N ASP A 34 -15.13 -6.24 -7.95
CA ASP A 34 -16.28 -7.12 -8.22
C ASP A 34 -17.57 -6.62 -7.54
N GLY A 35 -17.62 -5.33 -7.15
CA GLY A 35 -18.80 -4.74 -6.52
C GLY A 35 -19.95 -4.47 -7.49
N PRO A 36 -21.18 -4.29 -6.98
CA PRO A 36 -22.34 -4.00 -7.80
C PRO A 36 -22.16 -2.65 -8.48
N ASP A 37 -21.92 -2.68 -9.79
CA ASP A 37 -22.21 -1.54 -10.65
C ASP A 37 -23.74 -1.51 -10.84
N PRO A 38 -24.41 -0.35 -10.81
CA PRO A 38 -25.81 -0.24 -11.25
C PRO A 38 -26.07 -0.78 -12.69
N ASN A 39 -25.03 -1.11 -13.47
CA ASN A 39 -25.11 -1.75 -14.79
C ASN A 39 -24.54 -3.20 -14.87
N ASP A 40 -24.33 -3.85 -13.72
CA ASP A 40 -24.37 -5.31 -13.46
C ASP A 40 -23.59 -6.33 -14.35
N LYS A 41 -22.64 -5.95 -15.22
CA LYS A 41 -21.93 -6.94 -16.08
C LYS A 41 -20.43 -6.78 -16.35
N CYS A 42 -19.69 -5.92 -15.65
CA CYS A 42 -18.23 -5.89 -15.81
C CYS A 42 -17.52 -5.48 -14.53
N PRO A 43 -16.61 -6.31 -13.96
CA PRO A 43 -15.80 -5.88 -12.85
C PRO A 43 -14.91 -4.71 -13.29
N CYS A 44 -14.90 -3.62 -12.52
CA CYS A 44 -14.06 -2.48 -12.87
C CYS A 44 -12.61 -2.80 -12.53
N THR A 45 -11.74 -2.80 -13.54
CA THR A 45 -10.31 -2.95 -13.36
C THR A 45 -9.63 -1.59 -13.22
N GLY A 46 -8.50 -1.57 -12.52
CA GLY A 46 -7.62 -0.41 -12.44
C GLY A 46 -6.29 -0.76 -11.80
N SER A 47 -5.45 0.24 -11.60
CA SER A 47 -4.10 0.08 -11.02
C SER A 47 -3.98 0.81 -9.71
N LEU A 48 -3.40 0.14 -8.71
CA LEU A 48 -3.01 0.74 -7.44
C LEU A 48 -1.48 0.79 -7.39
N SER A 49 -0.92 1.99 -7.40
CA SER A 49 0.51 2.21 -7.19
C SER A 49 0.74 2.65 -5.75
N ILE A 50 1.58 1.93 -5.01
CA ILE A 50 1.94 2.24 -3.63
C ILE A 50 3.43 2.48 -3.61
N VAL A 51 3.81 3.76 -3.54
CA VAL A 51 5.20 4.17 -3.43
C VAL A 51 5.46 4.52 -1.96
N THR A 52 6.52 4.00 -1.35
CA THR A 52 6.93 4.46 -0.01
C THR A 52 8.39 4.86 0.06
N ASP A 53 8.62 5.89 0.87
CA ASP A 53 9.89 6.43 1.36
C ASP A 53 10.24 5.89 2.77
N MET A 54 9.24 5.43 3.55
CA MET A 54 9.43 4.88 4.90
C MET A 54 8.75 3.52 5.09
N SER A 55 9.49 2.56 5.67
CA SER A 55 9.06 1.19 5.96
C SER A 55 8.83 0.98 7.46
N GLY A 56 7.86 0.11 7.80
CA GLY A 56 7.67 -0.37 9.18
C GLY A 56 6.20 -0.51 9.60
N ASN A 57 5.99 -1.25 10.70
CA ASN A 57 4.68 -1.37 11.34
C ASN A 57 4.25 -0.01 11.94
N GLY A 58 2.99 0.40 11.74
CA GLY A 58 2.48 1.68 12.24
C GLY A 58 2.86 2.91 11.39
N HIS A 59 3.63 2.75 10.32
CA HIS A 59 4.01 3.86 9.44
C HIS A 59 2.89 4.21 8.44
N PRO A 60 2.75 5.51 8.10
CA PRO A 60 1.82 5.93 7.06
C PRO A 60 2.32 5.50 5.68
N LEU A 61 1.40 5.01 4.85
CA LEU A 61 1.58 4.80 3.42
C LEU A 61 0.62 5.69 2.63
N ILE A 62 1.07 6.03 1.43
CA ILE A 62 0.29 6.71 0.41
C ILE A 62 0.29 5.81 -0.83
N GLY A 63 -0.88 5.71 -1.47
CA GLY A 63 -0.98 5.07 -2.78
C GLY A 63 -1.98 5.79 -3.66
N GLU A 64 -1.87 5.55 -4.95
CA GLU A 64 -2.74 6.11 -5.97
C GLU A 64 -3.47 5.00 -6.68
N TRP A 65 -4.79 5.06 -6.63
CA TRP A 65 -5.67 4.18 -7.38
C TRP A 65 -6.12 4.90 -8.64
N THR A 66 -5.90 4.30 -9.81
CA THR A 66 -6.42 4.80 -11.08
C THR A 66 -7.43 3.80 -11.62
N GLY A 67 -8.68 4.26 -11.81
CA GLY A 67 -9.74 3.45 -12.38
C GLY A 67 -10.60 4.22 -13.40
N PRO A 68 -11.65 3.58 -13.96
CA PRO A 68 -12.46 4.16 -15.02
C PRO A 68 -13.22 5.45 -14.62
N ARG A 69 -13.38 5.69 -13.32
CA ARG A 69 -14.10 6.83 -12.74
C ARG A 69 -13.17 7.93 -12.22
N GLY A 70 -11.87 7.85 -12.50
CA GLY A 70 -10.87 8.82 -12.06
C GLY A 70 -9.83 8.23 -11.11
N THR A 71 -9.00 9.12 -10.57
CA THR A 71 -7.90 8.77 -9.67
C THR A 71 -8.29 9.05 -8.22
N ALA A 72 -7.97 8.11 -7.33
CA ALA A 72 -8.12 8.25 -5.89
C ALA A 72 -6.76 8.25 -5.20
N THR A 73 -6.56 9.16 -4.26
CA THR A 73 -5.42 9.11 -3.34
C THR A 73 -5.82 8.36 -2.08
N LEU A 74 -5.08 7.31 -1.73
CA LEU A 74 -5.24 6.52 -0.51
C LEU A 74 -4.16 6.92 0.49
N ARG A 75 -4.55 7.19 1.74
CA ARG A 75 -3.64 7.54 2.84
C ARG A 75 -4.02 6.75 4.09
N GLY A 76 -3.09 6.02 4.68
CA GLY A 76 -3.42 5.19 5.83
C GLY A 76 -2.22 4.57 6.50
N THR A 77 -2.45 3.89 7.61
CA THR A 77 -1.40 3.25 8.41
C THR A 77 -1.32 1.77 8.12
N VAL A 78 -0.09 1.25 8.02
CA VAL A 78 0.17 -0.18 7.86
C VAL A 78 0.23 -0.87 9.20
N ASN A 79 -0.37 -2.05 9.26
CA ASN A 79 -0.12 -3.03 10.30
C ASN A 79 0.46 -4.31 9.67
N LEU A 80 1.78 -4.49 9.78
CA LEU A 80 2.47 -5.63 9.18
C LEU A 80 2.19 -6.94 9.92
N GLU A 81 2.00 -6.88 11.24
CA GLU A 81 1.68 -8.07 12.06
C GLU A 81 0.33 -8.68 11.67
N GLN A 82 -0.63 -7.82 11.30
CA GLN A 82 -1.97 -8.21 10.89
C GLN A 82 -2.16 -8.21 9.37
N ASN A 83 -1.08 -7.99 8.59
CA ASN A 83 -1.09 -7.95 7.13
C ASN A 83 -2.17 -7.02 6.55
N PHE A 84 -2.41 -5.85 7.14
CA PHE A 84 -3.39 -4.90 6.61
C PHE A 84 -2.83 -3.47 6.49
N TRP A 85 -3.38 -2.70 5.56
CA TRP A 85 -3.19 -1.26 5.40
C TRP A 85 -4.55 -0.60 5.32
N GLY A 86 -4.84 0.39 6.18
CA GLY A 86 -6.14 1.02 6.22
C GLY A 86 -6.08 2.51 6.53
N GLY A 87 -7.06 3.26 6.05
CA GLY A 87 -7.10 4.71 6.23
C GLY A 87 -8.21 5.36 5.42
N SER A 88 -7.97 6.58 4.95
CA SER A 88 -8.92 7.35 4.15
C SER A 88 -8.51 7.44 2.69
N TYR A 89 -9.49 7.59 1.81
CA TYR A 89 -9.26 7.90 0.41
C TYR A 89 -10.01 9.17 0.01
N THR A 90 -9.49 9.81 -1.04
CA THR A 90 -10.07 10.99 -1.66
C THR A 90 -10.11 10.77 -3.17
N VAL A 91 -11.24 11.04 -3.82
CA VAL A 91 -11.39 11.02 -5.28
C VAL A 91 -11.71 12.43 -5.74
N ASP A 92 -10.85 12.97 -6.59
CA ASP A 92 -11.15 14.16 -7.37
C ASP A 92 -11.96 13.70 -8.58
N ASP A 93 -13.28 13.90 -8.53
CA ASP A 93 -14.17 13.58 -9.63
C ASP A 93 -14.30 14.80 -10.53
N ASP A 94 -13.58 14.84 -11.66
CA ASP A 94 -13.65 15.95 -12.63
C ASP A 94 -15.07 16.25 -13.12
N ARG A 95 -16.02 15.32 -12.94
CA ARG A 95 -17.43 15.48 -13.34
C ARG A 95 -18.30 16.09 -12.24
N SER A 96 -17.78 16.29 -11.04
CA SER A 96 -18.50 16.91 -9.94
C SER A 96 -17.64 17.97 -9.26
N ALA A 97 -18.23 19.11 -8.88
CA ALA A 97 -17.50 20.13 -8.10
C ALA A 97 -17.15 19.67 -6.67
N TYR A 98 -17.38 18.39 -6.33
CA TYR A 98 -17.29 17.85 -4.98
C TYR A 98 -16.25 16.73 -4.90
N ILE A 99 -15.37 16.85 -3.91
CA ILE A 99 -14.40 15.83 -3.56
C ILE A 99 -15.12 14.69 -2.83
N ARG A 100 -15.07 13.46 -3.37
CA ARG A 100 -15.58 12.28 -2.67
C ARG A 100 -14.54 11.77 -1.68
N LYS A 101 -14.98 11.38 -0.48
CA LYS A 101 -14.11 10.89 0.59
C LYS A 101 -14.68 9.62 1.21
N GLY A 102 -13.80 8.78 1.73
CA GLY A 102 -14.22 7.59 2.44
C GLY A 102 -13.07 6.90 3.17
N PHE A 103 -13.32 5.67 3.61
CA PHE A 103 -12.34 4.82 4.30
C PHE A 103 -12.06 3.57 3.50
N PHE A 104 -10.85 3.04 3.61
CA PHE A 104 -10.47 1.77 2.99
C PHE A 104 -9.73 0.87 3.98
N ARG A 105 -9.73 -0.43 3.68
CA ARG A 105 -8.88 -1.44 4.30
C ARG A 105 -8.44 -2.42 3.24
N LEU A 106 -7.14 -2.56 3.07
CA LEU A 106 -6.47 -3.53 2.21
C LEU A 106 -5.78 -4.57 3.10
N GLU A 107 -5.81 -5.82 2.69
CA GLU A 107 -5.23 -6.97 3.40
C GLU A 107 -4.39 -7.79 2.42
N LEU A 108 -3.17 -8.12 2.80
CA LEU A 108 -2.32 -9.02 2.03
C LEU A 108 -2.72 -10.47 2.28
N ARG A 109 -2.91 -11.21 1.20
CA ARG A 109 -3.18 -12.65 1.20
C ARG A 109 -2.01 -13.34 0.51
N GLY A 110 -1.04 -13.77 1.32
CA GLY A 110 0.25 -14.22 0.79
C GLY A 110 1.07 -13.05 0.23
N ARG A 111 2.01 -13.35 -0.68
CA ARG A 111 2.97 -12.34 -1.18
C ARG A 111 2.45 -11.49 -2.33
N ASN A 112 1.54 -12.03 -3.14
CA ASN A 112 1.17 -11.43 -4.43
C ASN A 112 -0.34 -11.25 -4.60
N THR A 113 -1.13 -11.40 -3.52
CA THR A 113 -2.57 -11.15 -3.58
C THR A 113 -2.93 -10.11 -2.54
N LEU A 114 -3.72 -9.13 -2.95
CA LEU A 114 -4.24 -8.10 -2.09
C LEU A 114 -5.77 -8.14 -2.15
N THR A 115 -6.40 -8.19 -1.00
CA THR A 115 -7.86 -8.12 -0.87
C THR A 115 -8.23 -6.81 -0.19
N GLY A 116 -9.39 -6.23 -0.50
CA GLY A 116 -9.73 -4.93 0.07
C GLY A 116 -11.21 -4.66 0.22
N SER A 117 -11.52 -3.62 0.98
CA SER A 117 -12.85 -3.05 1.14
C SER A 117 -12.76 -1.54 1.32
N TYR A 118 -13.83 -0.82 0.98
CA TYR A 118 -13.94 0.62 1.23
C TYR A 118 -15.35 1.00 1.65
N ARG A 119 -15.51 2.19 2.23
CA ARG A 119 -16.80 2.76 2.63
C ARG A 119 -16.85 4.24 2.26
N LEU A 120 -17.96 4.66 1.66
CA LEU A 120 -18.38 6.05 1.62
C LEU A 120 -19.11 6.32 2.95
N ASP A 121 -18.70 7.37 3.67
CA ASP A 121 -19.33 7.89 4.89
C ASP A 121 -20.39 7.03 5.61
N GLY A 122 -19.93 6.15 6.51
CA GLY A 122 -20.74 5.62 7.62
C GLY A 122 -21.79 4.54 7.30
N SER A 123 -22.20 4.32 6.05
CA SER A 123 -23.05 3.16 5.70
C SER A 123 -22.22 2.01 5.13
N ALA A 124 -22.30 0.86 5.79
CA ALA A 124 -21.43 -0.28 5.54
C ALA A 124 -21.88 -1.05 4.30
N ILE A 125 -21.08 -1.04 3.23
CA ILE A 125 -21.10 -2.15 2.28
C ILE A 125 -19.67 -2.63 2.06
N SER A 126 -19.42 -3.86 2.48
CA SER A 126 -18.17 -4.57 2.23
C SER A 126 -18.17 -5.03 0.77
N PHE A 127 -17.29 -4.46 -0.05
CA PHE A 127 -17.04 -4.98 -1.40
C PHE A 127 -15.61 -5.50 -1.48
N SER A 128 -15.44 -6.68 -2.06
CA SER A 128 -14.16 -7.33 -2.21
C SER A 128 -13.42 -6.75 -3.42
N TRP A 129 -12.32 -6.06 -3.15
CA TRP A 129 -11.28 -5.87 -4.15
C TRP A 129 -10.38 -7.10 -4.14
N SER A 130 -9.92 -7.53 -5.31
CA SER A 130 -8.81 -8.47 -5.43
C SER A 130 -7.73 -7.87 -6.33
N GLY A 131 -6.47 -8.05 -5.99
CA GLY A 131 -5.37 -7.52 -6.77
C GLY A 131 -4.16 -8.44 -6.83
N LYS A 132 -3.46 -8.37 -7.95
CA LYS A 132 -2.19 -9.08 -8.16
C LYS A 132 -1.08 -8.06 -8.37
N ARG A 133 0.08 -8.35 -7.77
CA ARG A 133 1.29 -7.57 -7.99
C ARG A 133 1.78 -7.75 -9.44
N GLN A 134 2.21 -6.66 -10.07
CA GLN A 134 2.86 -6.70 -11.40
C GLN A 134 4.32 -7.11 -11.31
#